data_AF-A0A6A8FIX7-F1
#
_entry.id   AF-A0A6A8FIX7-F1
#
_cell.length_a   1.000
_cell.length_b   1.000
_cell.length_c   1.000
_cell.angle_alpha   90.00
_cell.angle_beta   90.00
_cell.angle_gamma   90.00
#
_symmetry.space_group_name_H-M   'P 1'
#
loop_
_entity.id
_entity.type
_entity.pdbx_description
1 polymer ?
#
loop_
_entity_poly.entity_id
_entity_poly.type
_entity_poly.pdbx_seq_one_letter_code
_entity_poly.pdbx_strand_id
1 'polypeptide(L)'
;PKDNQIEVIYHLGSYLRDDLAGHVLSIATRTNRDDARLPTLINVYKSVEYHERETFEMLGVYFEGHPRNERFLLPEDWADIPPLRKEFRIKGR
;
A
#
# COMPACT_ATOMS: atom_id res chain seq x y z
N PRO A 1 -10.07 1.46 15.21
CA PRO A 1 -8.81 1.08 15.91
C PRO A 1 -8.20 2.32 16.57
N LYS A 2 -7.57 2.19 17.74
CA LYS A 2 -7.36 3.28 18.72
C LYS A 2 -6.68 4.56 18.22
N ASP A 3 -5.96 4.54 17.09
CA ASP A 3 -5.16 5.68 16.61
C ASP A 3 -5.58 6.28 15.25
N ASN A 4 -6.66 5.80 14.61
CA ASN A 4 -7.11 6.29 13.29
C ASN A 4 -5.99 6.45 12.22
N GLN A 5 -5.00 5.57 12.25
CA GLN A 5 -3.84 5.61 11.38
C GLN A 5 -3.79 4.38 10.47
N ILE A 6 -3.17 4.55 9.31
CA ILE A 6 -2.76 3.46 8.41
C ILE A 6 -1.24 3.39 8.45
N GLU A 7 -0.70 2.19 8.67
CA GLU A 7 0.72 1.92 8.62
C GLU A 7 1.03 1.16 7.33
N VAL A 8 1.97 1.68 6.55
CA VAL A 8 2.48 1.05 5.32
C VAL A 8 3.90 0.59 5.61
N ILE A 9 4.16 -0.70 5.37
CA ILE A 9 5.44 -1.34 5.65
C ILE A 9 6.02 -1.89 4.36
N TYR A 10 7.25 -1.49 4.05
CA TYR A 10 8.03 -2.00 2.94
C TYR A 10 9.12 -2.93 3.45
N HIS A 11 9.19 -4.13 2.89
CA HIS A 11 10.26 -5.09 3.17
C HIS A 11 11.22 -5.10 1.99
N LEU A 12 12.49 -4.78 2.26
CA LEU A 12 13.55 -4.71 1.27
C LEU A 12 14.61 -5.77 1.57
N GLY A 13 15.02 -6.48 0.54
CA GLY A 13 16.11 -7.44 0.59
C GLY A 13 17.11 -7.17 -0.53
N SER A 14 18.37 -7.52 -0.30
CA SER A 14 19.41 -7.46 -1.32
C SER A 14 19.58 -8.83 -1.97
N TYR A 15 19.32 -8.92 -3.29
CA TYR A 15 19.47 -10.16 -4.06
C TYR A 15 20.79 -10.26 -4.85
N LEU A 16 21.48 -9.15 -5.06
CA LEU A 16 22.69 -9.08 -5.90
C LEU A 16 24.00 -9.21 -5.12
N ARG A 17 23.91 -9.17 -3.79
CA ARG A 17 25.04 -9.10 -2.88
C ARG A 17 24.88 -10.16 -1.80
N ASP A 18 25.70 -11.21 -1.87
CA ASP A 18 25.68 -12.33 -0.92
C ASP A 18 25.98 -11.89 0.51
N ASP A 19 26.79 -10.84 0.70
CA ASP A 19 27.07 -10.22 2.01
C ASP A 19 25.82 -9.62 2.66
N LEU A 20 24.86 -9.19 1.84
CA LEU A 20 23.61 -8.55 2.29
C LEU A 20 22.39 -9.47 2.15
N ALA A 21 22.53 -10.67 1.59
CA ALA A 21 21.41 -11.59 1.31
C ALA A 21 20.67 -12.04 2.58
N GLY A 22 21.36 -12.09 3.73
CA GLY A 22 20.75 -12.41 5.03
C GLY A 22 20.03 -11.25 5.71
N HIS A 23 20.10 -10.03 5.16
CA HIS A 23 19.56 -8.82 5.80
C HIS A 23 18.27 -8.38 5.12
N VAL A 24 17.18 -8.34 5.89
CA VAL A 24 15.90 -7.77 5.47
C VAL A 24 15.68 -6.46 6.22
N LEU A 25 15.55 -5.37 5.48
CA LEU A 25 15.21 -4.06 6.03
C LEU A 25 13.71 -3.85 5.95
N SER A 26 13.08 -3.45 7.06
CA SER A 26 11.67 -3.08 7.08
C SER A 26 11.52 -1.59 7.33
N ILE A 27 10.90 -0.88 6.39
CA ILE A 27 10.64 0.55 6.49
C ILE A 27 9.14 0.73 6.72
N ALA A 28 8.77 1.25 7.88
CA ALA A 28 7.38 1.54 8.22
C ALA A 28 7.13 3.05 8.20
N THR A 29 6.03 3.45 7.59
CA THR A 29 5.52 4.83 7.64
C THR A 29 4.06 4.82 8.08
N ARG A 30 3.64 5.86 8.80
CA ARG A 30 2.28 6.00 9.30
C ARG A 30 1.66 7.24 8.70
N THR A 31 0.43 7.10 8.24
CA THR A 31 -0.39 8.21 7.75
C THR A 31 -1.73 8.24 8.46
N ASN A 32 -2.37 9.41 8.46
CA ASN A 32 -3.75 9.53 8.93
C ASN A 32 -4.69 8.74 7.98
N ARG A 33 -5.76 8.18 8.52
CA ARG A 33 -6.71 7.36 7.76
C ARG A 33 -7.64 8.18 6.87
N ASP A 34 -8.03 9.36 7.33
CA ASP A 34 -8.99 10.23 6.63
C ASP A 34 -8.36 10.94 5.42
N ASP A 35 -7.07 11.25 5.51
CA ASP A 35 -6.27 11.81 4.41
C ASP A 35 -4.95 11.04 4.30
N ALA A 36 -5.05 9.80 3.81
CA ALA A 36 -3.92 8.90 3.69
C ALA A 36 -3.10 9.23 2.44
N ARG A 37 -2.06 10.06 2.59
CA ARG A 37 -1.17 10.47 1.50
C ARG A 37 0.28 10.15 1.85
N LEU A 38 0.99 9.51 0.92
CA LEU A 38 2.39 9.15 1.07
C LEU A 38 3.16 9.41 -0.23
N PRO A 39 4.46 9.73 -0.17
CA PRO A 39 5.28 9.79 -1.37
C PRO A 39 5.50 8.38 -1.95
N THR A 40 5.48 8.26 -3.28
CA THR A 40 5.80 6.99 -3.96
C THR A 40 7.28 6.62 -3.84
N LEU A 41 7.57 5.32 -3.76
CA LEU A 41 8.93 4.78 -3.86
C LEU A 41 9.29 4.30 -5.27
N ILE A 42 8.43 4.48 -6.27
CA ILE A 42 8.63 3.96 -7.64
C ILE A 42 9.94 4.41 -8.28
N ASN A 43 10.38 5.64 -7.96
CA ASN A 43 11.61 6.23 -8.51
C ASN A 43 12.87 5.55 -7.99
N VAL A 44 12.79 4.87 -6.84
CA VAL A 44 13.88 4.11 -6.24
C VAL A 44 13.73 2.62 -6.57
N TYR A 45 12.53 2.07 -6.36
CA TYR A 45 12.22 0.66 -6.54
C TYR A 45 11.04 0.49 -7.49
N LYS A 46 11.31 0.20 -8.77
CA LYS A 46 10.25 0.04 -9.77
C LYS A 46 9.26 -1.10 -9.47
N SER A 47 9.68 -2.10 -8.69
CA SER A 47 8.82 -3.22 -8.27
C SER A 47 7.63 -2.82 -7.41
N VAL A 48 7.66 -1.64 -6.78
CA VAL A 48 6.57 -1.17 -5.92
C VAL A 48 5.36 -0.66 -6.71
N GLU A 49 5.47 -0.49 -8.04
CA GLU A 49 4.37 -0.01 -8.90
C GLU A 49 3.06 -0.78 -8.65
N TYR A 50 3.12 -2.12 -8.63
CA TYR A 50 1.93 -2.93 -8.41
C TYR A 50 1.46 -2.92 -6.95
N HIS A 51 2.39 -2.88 -6.00
CA HIS A 51 2.10 -2.92 -4.57
C HIS A 51 1.43 -1.62 -4.09
N GLU A 52 1.90 -0.47 -4.59
CA GLU A 52 1.31 0.84 -4.29
C GLU A 52 -0.09 0.96 -4.89
N ARG A 53 -0.31 0.46 -6.11
CA ARG A 53 -1.65 0.42 -6.73
C ARG A 53 -2.63 -0.46 -5.95
N GLU A 54 -2.20 -1.66 -5.55
CA GLU A 54 -3.01 -2.54 -4.71
C GLU A 54 -3.35 -1.86 -3.38
N THR A 55 -2.37 -1.23 -2.73
CA THR A 55 -2.57 -0.54 -1.44
C THR A 55 -3.51 0.66 -1.59
N PHE A 56 -3.40 1.41 -2.69
CA PHE A 56 -4.31 2.50 -3.02
C PHE A 56 -5.76 2.01 -3.13
N GLU A 57 -5.98 0.90 -3.84
CA GLU A 57 -7.32 0.38 -4.06
C GLU A 57 -7.92 -0.35 -2.86
N MET A 58 -7.10 -1.14 -2.15
CA MET A 58 -7.55 -1.99 -1.06
C MET A 58 -7.63 -1.28 0.30
N LEU A 59 -6.81 -0.25 0.51
CA LEU A 59 -6.74 0.50 1.77
C LEU A 59 -7.05 2.00 1.61
N GLY A 60 -7.05 2.53 0.39
CA GLY A 60 -7.36 3.95 0.13
C GLY A 60 -6.20 4.90 0.43
N VAL A 61 -4.96 4.45 0.26
CA VAL A 61 -3.75 5.27 0.49
C VAL A 61 -3.27 5.87 -0.84
N TYR A 62 -3.27 7.19 -0.96
CA TYR A 62 -2.85 7.89 -2.16
C TYR A 62 -1.33 8.07 -2.20
N PHE A 63 -0.69 7.61 -3.27
CA PHE A 63 0.75 7.74 -3.47
C PHE A 63 1.10 8.91 -4.40
N GLU A 64 1.66 9.99 -3.85
CA GLU A 64 2.06 11.17 -4.62
C GLU A 64 3.27 10.87 -5.51
N GLY A 65 3.17 11.20 -6.79
CA GLY A 65 4.23 10.98 -7.79
C GLY A 65 4.14 9.65 -8.54
N HIS A 66 3.16 8.80 -8.23
CA HIS A 66 2.96 7.54 -8.93
C HIS A 66 2.28 7.77 -10.31
N PRO A 67 2.84 7.23 -11.43
CA PRO A 67 2.37 7.54 -12.78
C PRO A 67 0.99 6.94 -13.13
N ARG A 68 0.54 5.91 -12.40
CA ARG A 68 -0.71 5.18 -12.66
C ARG A 68 -1.49 4.88 -11.38
N ASN A 69 -1.99 5.91 -10.70
CA ASN A 69 -2.90 5.77 -9.55
C ASN A 69 -4.34 5.50 -10.01
N GLU A 70 -4.53 4.33 -10.61
CA GLU A 70 -5.83 3.90 -11.13
C GLU A 70 -6.18 2.53 -10.58
N ARG A 71 -7.48 2.25 -10.48
CA ARG A 71 -8.04 0.95 -10.07
C ARG A 71 -7.39 -0.18 -10.87
N PHE A 72 -7.07 -1.29 -10.19
CA PHE A 72 -6.30 -2.39 -10.79
C PHE A 72 -6.96 -3.75 -10.61
N LEU A 73 -7.44 -4.05 -9.40
CA LEU A 73 -7.92 -5.36 -8.96
C LEU A 73 -9.44 -5.40 -8.77
N LEU A 74 -10.08 -4.29 -8.41
CA LEU A 74 -11.52 -4.26 -8.18
C LEU A 74 -12.28 -4.02 -9.49
N PRO A 75 -13.48 -4.61 -9.64
CA PRO A 75 -14.37 -4.30 -10.75
C PRO A 75 -14.66 -2.80 -10.84
N GLU A 76 -14.89 -2.30 -12.06
CA GLU A 76 -15.20 -0.86 -12.29
C GLU A 76 -16.44 -0.40 -11.49
N ASP A 77 -17.42 -1.28 -11.28
CA ASP A 77 -18.64 -1.04 -10.52
C ASP A 77 -18.47 -1.09 -8.98
N TRP A 78 -17.24 -1.23 -8.46
CA TRP A 78 -17.02 -1.25 -7.02
C TRP A 78 -17.28 0.13 -6.40
N ALA A 79 -18.40 0.24 -5.68
CA ALA A 79 -18.85 1.45 -4.99
C ALA A 79 -18.75 1.35 -3.45
N ASP A 80 -18.34 0.19 -2.93
CA ASP A 80 -18.22 -0.03 -1.49
C ASP A 80 -16.85 0.43 -0.95
N ILE A 81 -16.76 0.54 0.38
CA ILE A 81 -15.54 0.88 1.12
C ILE A 81 -14.41 -0.10 0.72
N PRO A 82 -13.14 0.35 0.64
CA PRO A 82 -12.01 -0.54 0.34
C PRO A 82 -12.03 -1.82 1.19
N PRO A 83 -11.96 -3.01 0.56
CA PRO A 83 -12.34 -4.27 1.20
C PRO A 83 -11.41 -4.73 2.32
N LEU A 84 -10.14 -4.28 2.31
CA LEU A 84 -9.19 -4.60 3.39
C LEU A 84 -9.28 -3.63 4.57
N ARG A 85 -10.16 -2.63 4.54
CA ARG A 85 -10.44 -1.79 5.72
C ARG A 85 -11.21 -2.61 6.76
N LYS A 86 -10.84 -2.45 8.02
CA LYS A 86 -11.49 -3.15 9.16
C LYS A 86 -13.00 -2.88 9.30
N GLU A 87 -13.50 -1.80 8.70
CA GLU A 87 -14.93 -1.45 8.67
C GLU A 87 -15.70 -2.13 7.54
N PHE A 88 -14.99 -2.70 6.56
CA PHE A 88 -15.63 -3.45 5.50
C PHE A 88 -16.26 -4.71 6.09
N ARG A 89 -17.59 -4.74 6.08
CA ARG A 89 -18.38 -5.90 6.47
C ARG A 89 -18.85 -6.59 5.21
N ILE A 90 -18.46 -7.85 5.05
CA ILE A 90 -18.97 -8.70 3.98
C ILE A 90 -20.48 -8.83 4.18
N LYS A 91 -21.28 -8.33 3.24
CA LYS A 91 -22.73 -8.56 3.23
C LYS A 91 -22.96 -10.06 2.99
N GLY A 92 -23.23 -10.83 4.04
CA GLY A 92 -23.61 -12.25 3.90
C GLY A 92 -23.10 -13.23 4.95
N ARG A 93 -22.45 -12.80 6.04
CA ARG A 93 -22.19 -13.67 7.19
C ARG A 93 -22.32 -12.94 8.52
#